data_AF-A0A4Y2PYZ7-F1
#
_entry.id   AF-A0A4Y2PYZ7-F1
#
_cell.length_a   1.000
_cell.length_b   1.000
_cell.length_c   1.000
_cell.angle_alpha   90.00
_cell.angle_beta   90.00
_cell.angle_gamma   90.00
#
_symmetry.space_group_name_H-M   'P 1'
#
loop_
_entity.id
_entity.type
_entity.pdbx_description
1 polymer ?
#
loop_
_entity_poly.entity_id
_entity_poly.type
_entity_poly.pdbx_seq_one_letter_code
_entity_poly.pdbx_strand_id
1 'polypeptide(L)'
;MPFYVTLPSDSSLHYFPNNKISSFVTQLPAPIHLEGKWEVGLAEIIYPHTWYNVNEKNHLFGFDLGDGELITRKMPPGSYETVPDILKAMVLPSHDDKIGLKFKDKNKHVKIKTEKKSKVVLQEGLCNLLGFHPHVVEGVEESSFVADPQAAFPILYSTCKCPL
;
A
#
# COMPACT_ATOMS: atom_id res chain seq x y z
N MET A 1 35.30 10.68 -14.79
CA MET A 1 34.16 9.78 -15.10
C MET A 1 33.22 9.76 -13.90
N PRO A 2 31.90 9.70 -14.09
CA PRO A 2 30.97 9.47 -12.98
C PRO A 2 31.12 8.05 -12.43
N PHE A 3 30.82 7.86 -11.16
CA PHE A 3 30.80 6.55 -10.49
C PHE A 3 29.60 6.47 -9.55
N TYR A 4 29.21 5.25 -9.18
CA TYR A 4 28.08 5.00 -8.28
C TYR A 4 28.58 4.50 -6.93
N VAL A 5 27.85 4.87 -5.88
CA VAL A 5 28.05 4.35 -4.53
C VAL A 5 26.73 3.76 -4.05
N THR A 6 26.75 2.51 -3.61
CA THR A 6 25.62 1.87 -2.95
C THR A 6 25.77 2.05 -1.44
N LEU A 7 24.73 2.54 -0.78
CA LEU A 7 24.74 2.87 0.66
C LEU A 7 23.64 2.09 1.40
N PRO A 8 23.86 0.81 1.76
CA PRO A 8 22.87 0.03 2.50
C PRO A 8 22.78 0.49 3.96
N SER A 9 21.56 0.68 4.45
CA SER A 9 21.32 1.25 5.79
C SER A 9 21.83 0.41 6.97
N ASP A 10 22.00 -0.90 6.77
CA ASP A 10 22.39 -1.89 7.77
C ASP A 10 23.88 -2.30 7.69
N SER A 11 24.58 -1.89 6.64
CA SER A 11 25.97 -2.31 6.36
C SER A 11 26.99 -1.91 7.42
N SER A 12 26.69 -0.89 8.24
CA SER A 12 27.64 -0.27 9.16
C SER A 12 27.18 -0.24 10.62
N LEU A 13 26.22 -1.11 10.98
CA LEU A 13 25.69 -1.21 12.35
C LEU A 13 26.77 -1.48 13.41
N HIS A 14 27.86 -2.17 13.03
CA HIS A 14 28.98 -2.40 13.94
C HIS A 14 29.71 -1.10 14.35
N TYR A 15 29.81 -0.13 13.44
CA TYR A 15 30.48 1.15 13.66
C TYR A 15 29.52 2.24 14.13
N PHE A 16 28.29 2.19 13.64
CA PHE A 16 27.22 3.13 13.95
C PHE A 16 26.00 2.37 14.50
N PRO A 17 26.05 1.93 15.77
CA PRO A 17 24.99 1.08 16.36
C PRO A 17 23.63 1.77 16.47
N ASN A 18 23.59 3.10 16.36
CA ASN A 18 22.36 3.89 16.39
C ASN A 18 21.75 4.16 15.00
N ASN A 19 22.32 3.59 13.93
CA ASN A 19 21.75 3.72 12.59
C ASN A 19 20.30 3.24 12.55
N LYS A 20 19.45 3.99 11.85
CA LYS A 20 18.07 3.64 11.55
C LYS A 20 17.89 3.54 10.03
N ILE A 21 16.91 2.76 9.58
CA ILE A 21 16.58 2.65 8.14
C ILE A 21 16.37 4.03 7.51
N SER A 22 15.76 4.98 8.24
CA SER A 22 15.49 6.35 7.77
C SER A 22 16.61 7.36 8.04
N SER A 23 17.67 6.99 8.77
CA SER A 23 18.78 7.89 9.11
C SER A 23 20.00 7.05 9.50
N PHE A 24 20.96 6.97 8.59
CA PHE A 24 22.12 6.11 8.75
C PHE A 24 23.38 6.73 8.17
N VAL A 25 24.52 6.28 8.69
CA VAL A 25 25.85 6.56 8.14
C VAL A 25 26.46 5.24 7.67
N THR A 26 27.00 5.22 6.46
CA THR A 26 27.69 4.06 5.90
C THR A 26 29.20 4.29 5.93
N GLN A 27 29.96 3.33 6.46
CA GLN A 27 31.39 3.29 6.29
C GLN A 27 31.72 2.71 4.91
N LEU A 28 32.42 3.51 4.10
CA LEU A 28 32.92 3.06 2.81
C LEU A 28 34.16 2.19 2.99
N PRO A 29 34.37 1.17 2.13
CA PRO A 29 35.55 0.30 2.20
C PRO A 29 36.85 1.05 1.92
N ALA A 30 36.79 2.13 1.15
CA ALA A 30 37.93 2.99 0.85
C ALA A 30 37.49 4.47 0.78
N PRO A 31 38.39 5.41 1.14
CA PRO A 31 38.13 6.84 0.95
C PRO A 31 37.97 7.18 -0.54
N ILE A 32 36.92 7.94 -0.85
CA ILE A 32 36.71 8.50 -2.19
C ILE A 32 37.45 9.84 -2.26
N HIS A 33 38.32 9.98 -3.26
CA HIS A 33 39.00 11.24 -3.53
C HIS A 33 38.27 11.97 -4.66
N LEU A 34 37.77 13.17 -4.37
CA LEU A 34 37.08 14.04 -5.31
C LEU A 34 37.94 15.29 -5.53
N GLU A 35 38.30 15.56 -6.79
CA GLU A 35 39.10 16.72 -7.16
C GLU A 35 38.22 17.79 -7.85
N GLY A 36 38.48 19.06 -7.55
CA GLY A 36 37.74 20.18 -8.13
C GLY A 36 36.30 20.31 -7.61
N LYS A 37 35.41 20.84 -8.46
CA LYS A 37 33.98 20.97 -8.15
C LYS A 37 33.29 19.65 -8.47
N TRP A 38 32.53 19.14 -7.51
CA TRP A 38 31.77 17.90 -7.66
C TRP A 38 30.32 18.13 -7.23
N GLU A 39 29.44 17.28 -7.74
CA GLU A 39 28.04 17.19 -7.35
C GLU A 39 27.68 15.72 -7.10
N VAL A 40 26.68 15.48 -6.26
CA VAL A 40 26.15 14.14 -5.98
C VAL A 40 24.65 14.17 -6.27
N GLY A 41 24.21 13.21 -7.09
CA GLY A 41 22.81 12.97 -7.38
C GLY A 41 22.36 11.63 -6.80
N LEU A 42 21.11 11.58 -6.34
CA LEU A 42 20.47 10.30 -6.04
C LEU A 42 20.12 9.62 -7.37
N ALA A 43 20.73 8.46 -7.64
CA ALA A 43 20.47 7.69 -8.85
C ALA A 43 19.30 6.71 -8.66
N GLU A 44 19.26 6.00 -7.54
CA GLU A 44 18.27 4.98 -7.23
C GLU A 44 18.08 4.89 -5.71
N ILE A 45 16.86 4.57 -5.28
CA ILE A 45 16.54 4.19 -3.91
C ILE A 45 15.80 2.86 -3.94
N ILE A 46 16.32 1.87 -3.22
CA ILE A 46 15.68 0.56 -3.05
C ILE A 46 15.13 0.51 -1.63
N TYR A 47 13.81 0.51 -1.52
CA TYR A 47 13.09 0.38 -0.26
C TYR A 47 12.29 -0.92 -0.27
N PRO A 48 12.55 -1.89 0.62
CA PRO A 48 11.84 -3.17 0.59
C PRO A 48 10.32 -2.98 0.74
N HIS A 49 9.56 -3.53 -0.21
CA HIS A 49 8.09 -3.46 -0.30
C HIS A 49 7.33 -4.32 0.74
N THR A 50 7.96 -4.70 1.86
CA THR A 50 7.35 -5.61 2.85
C THR A 50 6.42 -4.90 3.83
N TRP A 51 6.04 -3.66 3.55
CA TRP A 51 4.98 -3.02 4.32
C TRP A 51 3.63 -3.59 3.94
N TYR A 52 2.85 -3.91 4.94
CA TYR A 52 1.51 -4.42 4.75
C TYR A 52 0.57 -3.27 4.37
N ASN A 53 0.08 -3.27 3.14
CA ASN A 53 -0.99 -2.37 2.72
C ASN A 53 -2.32 -2.75 3.42
N VAL A 54 -2.48 -4.01 3.81
CA VAL A 54 -3.53 -4.49 4.71
C VAL A 54 -2.89 -4.98 6.01
N ASN A 55 -3.13 -4.31 7.12
CA ASN A 55 -2.60 -4.57 8.44
C ASN A 55 -3.72 -4.68 9.50
N GLU A 56 -3.37 -4.94 10.76
CA GLU A 56 -4.34 -5.13 11.85
C GLU A 56 -5.28 -3.94 12.09
N LYS A 57 -4.94 -2.74 11.62
CA LYS A 57 -5.75 -1.53 11.77
C LYS A 57 -6.76 -1.33 10.65
N ASN A 58 -6.54 -1.94 9.47
CA ASN A 58 -7.40 -1.74 8.30
C ASN A 58 -7.85 -3.05 7.63
N HIS A 59 -7.75 -4.19 8.30
CA HIS A 59 -8.13 -5.49 7.73
C HIS A 59 -9.59 -5.90 7.92
N LEU A 60 -10.46 -5.03 8.46
CA LEU A 60 -11.86 -5.40 8.73
C LEU A 60 -12.80 -4.92 7.63
N PHE A 61 -13.76 -5.78 7.28
CA PHE A 61 -14.91 -5.41 6.46
C PHE A 61 -16.17 -6.11 6.97
N GLY A 62 -17.32 -5.49 6.78
CA GLY A 62 -18.62 -5.98 7.19
C GLY A 62 -19.54 -6.24 6.00
N PHE A 63 -20.47 -7.17 6.15
CA PHE A 63 -21.55 -7.40 5.20
C PHE A 63 -22.82 -7.89 5.92
N ASP A 64 -23.97 -7.51 5.37
CA ASP A 64 -25.31 -7.97 5.76
C ASP A 64 -25.92 -8.66 4.54
N LEU A 65 -26.48 -9.86 4.72
CA LEU A 65 -27.01 -10.68 3.63
C LEU A 65 -28.51 -10.47 3.38
N GLY A 66 -29.08 -9.41 3.96
CA GLY A 66 -30.49 -9.04 3.92
C GLY A 66 -31.31 -9.59 5.08
N ASP A 67 -30.67 -10.19 6.08
CA ASP A 67 -31.29 -10.66 7.33
C ASP A 67 -31.24 -9.61 8.45
N GLY A 68 -30.49 -8.52 8.26
CA GLY A 68 -30.30 -7.48 9.26
C GLY A 68 -29.16 -7.78 10.23
N GLU A 69 -28.42 -8.87 10.05
CA GLU A 69 -27.24 -9.20 10.84
C GLU A 69 -25.96 -8.77 10.12
N LEU A 70 -25.25 -7.79 10.70
CA LEU A 70 -23.96 -7.34 10.18
C LEU A 70 -22.84 -8.30 10.61
N ILE A 71 -22.33 -9.07 9.66
CA ILE A 71 -21.21 -9.98 9.86
C ILE A 71 -19.91 -9.23 9.56
N THR A 72 -19.00 -9.16 10.54
CA THR A 72 -17.66 -8.60 10.35
C THR A 72 -16.64 -9.71 10.10
N ARG A 73 -15.81 -9.56 9.07
CA ARG A 73 -14.67 -10.45 8.79
C ARG A 73 -13.35 -9.70 8.80
N LYS A 74 -12.30 -10.46 9.07
CA LYS A 74 -10.90 -10.00 9.02
C LYS A 74 -10.23 -10.57 7.77
N MET A 75 -9.55 -9.72 7.02
CA MET A 75 -8.61 -10.13 5.99
C MET A 75 -7.28 -10.52 6.63
N PRO A 76 -6.54 -11.48 6.05
CA PRO A 76 -5.16 -11.72 6.43
C PRO A 76 -4.31 -10.47 6.21
N PRO A 77 -3.57 -9.98 7.22
CA PRO A 77 -2.57 -8.95 7.01
C PRO A 77 -1.53 -9.39 5.98
N GLY A 78 -1.13 -8.48 5.10
CA GLY A 78 -0.18 -8.79 4.04
C GLY A 78 0.08 -7.62 3.09
N SER A 79 1.01 -7.84 2.16
CA SER A 79 1.25 -6.97 1.02
C SER A 79 0.53 -7.57 -0.19
N TYR A 80 -0.52 -6.89 -0.65
CA TYR A 80 -1.31 -7.29 -1.81
C TYR A 80 -0.91 -6.44 -3.01
N GLU A 81 -0.35 -7.06 -4.05
CA GLU A 81 0.19 -6.32 -5.20
C GLU A 81 -0.92 -5.73 -6.08
N THR A 82 -2.02 -6.46 -6.25
CA THR A 82 -3.10 -6.07 -7.15
C THR A 82 -4.46 -5.97 -6.44
N VAL A 83 -5.35 -5.12 -6.97
CA VAL A 83 -6.73 -5.01 -6.47
C VAL A 83 -7.47 -6.37 -6.53
N PRO A 84 -7.35 -7.17 -7.61
CA PRO A 84 -7.88 -8.53 -7.62
C PRO A 84 -7.41 -9.41 -6.46
N ASP A 85 -6.16 -9.29 -5.99
CA ASP A 85 -5.67 -10.08 -4.86
C ASP A 85 -6.36 -9.68 -3.55
N ILE A 86 -6.58 -8.38 -3.34
CA ILE A 86 -7.36 -7.85 -2.21
C ILE A 86 -8.79 -8.41 -2.30
N LEU A 87 -9.44 -8.29 -3.45
CA LEU A 87 -10.81 -8.79 -3.65
C LEU A 87 -10.90 -10.31 -3.44
N LYS A 88 -9.89 -11.06 -3.88
CA LYS A 88 -9.79 -12.52 -3.69
C LYS A 88 -9.67 -12.88 -2.20
N ALA A 89 -8.90 -12.12 -1.43
CA ALA A 89 -8.78 -12.30 0.01
C ALA A 89 -10.04 -11.85 0.78
N MET A 90 -10.83 -10.95 0.20
CA MET A 90 -12.17 -10.58 0.71
C MET A 90 -13.24 -11.62 0.38
N VAL A 91 -12.99 -12.58 -0.53
CA VAL A 91 -14.01 -13.50 -1.05
C VAL A 91 -14.83 -14.11 0.07
N LEU A 92 -16.14 -14.06 -0.12
CA LEU A 92 -17.17 -14.64 0.73
C LEU A 92 -17.71 -15.86 -0.03
N PRO A 93 -17.10 -17.06 0.08
CA PRO A 93 -17.42 -18.21 -0.78
C PRO A 93 -18.89 -18.68 -0.68
N SER A 94 -19.62 -18.19 0.32
CA SER A 94 -20.96 -18.63 0.65
C SER A 94 -22.08 -17.77 0.02
N HIS A 95 -21.77 -16.62 -0.62
CA HIS A 95 -22.79 -15.61 -0.99
C HIS A 95 -22.56 -14.87 -2.32
N ASP A 96 -21.91 -15.52 -3.30
CA ASP A 96 -21.66 -14.96 -4.65
C ASP A 96 -22.95 -14.56 -5.39
N ASP A 97 -24.10 -15.12 -5.01
CA ASP A 97 -25.42 -14.79 -5.53
C ASP A 97 -25.97 -13.45 -4.98
N LYS A 98 -25.48 -12.99 -3.83
CA LYS A 98 -25.98 -11.78 -3.15
C LYS A 98 -25.01 -10.61 -3.22
N ILE A 99 -23.70 -10.86 -3.10
CA ILE A 99 -22.67 -9.82 -3.07
C ILE A 99 -21.60 -10.15 -4.10
N GLY A 100 -21.44 -9.29 -5.10
CA GLY A 100 -20.42 -9.40 -6.15
C GLY A 100 -19.44 -8.25 -6.10
N LEU A 101 -18.15 -8.57 -5.99
CA LEU A 101 -17.04 -7.62 -6.08
C LEU A 101 -16.29 -7.86 -7.39
N LYS A 102 -16.18 -6.83 -8.24
CA LYS A 102 -15.48 -6.95 -9.54
C LYS A 102 -14.56 -5.77 -9.77
N PHE A 103 -13.32 -6.06 -10.15
CA PHE A 103 -12.37 -5.03 -10.58
C PHE A 103 -12.47 -4.81 -12.09
N LYS A 104 -12.56 -3.54 -12.50
CA LYS A 104 -12.51 -3.13 -13.91
C LYS A 104 -11.11 -2.62 -14.25
N ASP A 105 -10.33 -3.46 -14.93
CA ASP A 105 -8.92 -3.15 -15.21
C ASP A 105 -8.74 -1.91 -16.13
N LYS A 106 -9.70 -1.64 -17.02
CA LYS A 106 -9.64 -0.53 -17.98
C LYS A 106 -9.62 0.85 -17.33
N ASN A 107 -10.42 1.05 -16.29
CA ASN A 107 -10.50 2.32 -15.56
C ASN A 107 -9.91 2.23 -14.15
N LYS A 108 -9.46 1.03 -13.73
CA LYS A 108 -8.93 0.76 -12.39
C LYS A 108 -9.93 1.07 -11.27
N HIS A 109 -11.22 0.90 -11.53
CA HIS A 109 -12.29 1.06 -10.53
C HIS A 109 -12.81 -0.29 -10.04
N VAL A 110 -13.29 -0.32 -8.80
CA VAL A 110 -13.95 -1.49 -8.21
C VAL A 110 -15.46 -1.28 -8.29
N LYS A 111 -16.18 -2.34 -8.65
CA LYS A 111 -17.64 -2.39 -8.69
C LYS A 111 -18.14 -3.33 -7.62
N ILE A 112 -19.02 -2.84 -6.77
CA ILE A 112 -19.72 -3.63 -5.75
C ILE A 112 -21.18 -3.75 -6.19
N LYS A 113 -21.69 -4.97 -6.22
CA LYS A 113 -23.09 -5.27 -6.48
C LYS A 113 -23.66 -6.03 -5.29
N THR A 114 -24.74 -5.53 -4.71
CA THR A 114 -25.50 -6.17 -3.64
C THR A 114 -26.94 -6.42 -4.12
N GLU A 115 -27.51 -7.58 -3.78
CA GLU A 115 -28.89 -7.97 -4.11
C GLU A 115 -29.73 -8.20 -2.84
N LYS A 116 -31.06 -8.12 -2.93
CA LYS A 116 -32.01 -8.52 -1.85
C LYS A 116 -31.70 -7.91 -0.47
N LYS A 117 -31.71 -6.57 -0.37
CA LYS A 117 -31.43 -5.80 0.87
C LYS A 117 -30.05 -6.04 1.50
N SER A 118 -29.14 -6.76 0.83
CA SER A 118 -27.78 -6.94 1.33
C SER A 118 -26.98 -5.65 1.26
N LYS A 119 -26.03 -5.52 2.18
CA LYS A 119 -25.22 -4.32 2.38
C LYS A 119 -23.77 -4.71 2.56
N VAL A 120 -22.86 -3.88 2.07
CA VAL A 120 -21.42 -4.02 2.32
C VAL A 120 -20.94 -2.79 3.06
N VAL A 121 -20.15 -3.01 4.12
CA VAL A 121 -19.55 -1.94 4.92
C VAL A 121 -18.05 -2.11 4.86
N LEU A 122 -17.37 -1.15 4.27
CA LEU A 122 -15.91 -1.11 4.22
C LEU A 122 -15.40 -0.15 5.28
N GLN A 123 -14.34 -0.53 5.98
CA GLN A 123 -13.63 0.41 6.86
C GLN A 123 -12.73 1.34 6.03
N GLU A 124 -12.41 2.49 6.62
CA GLU A 124 -11.65 3.57 5.98
C GLU A 124 -10.39 3.09 5.25
N GLY A 125 -9.60 2.20 5.85
CA GLY A 125 -8.38 1.76 5.19
C GLY A 125 -8.62 0.87 3.96
N LEU A 126 -9.67 0.02 3.93
CA LEU A 126 -10.03 -0.72 2.71
C LEU A 126 -10.71 0.19 1.68
N CYS A 127 -11.50 1.16 2.14
CA CYS A 127 -12.07 2.20 1.28
C CYS A 127 -10.97 2.91 0.49
N ASN A 128 -9.89 3.32 1.15
CA ASN A 128 -8.76 3.98 0.49
C ASN A 128 -8.08 3.10 -0.57
N LEU A 129 -7.89 1.80 -0.29
CA LEU A 129 -7.29 0.85 -1.23
C LEU A 129 -8.20 0.54 -2.43
N LEU A 130 -9.52 0.49 -2.20
CA LEU A 130 -10.52 0.12 -3.20
C LEU A 130 -11.14 1.34 -3.91
N GLY A 131 -10.77 2.56 -3.53
CA GLY A 131 -11.22 3.81 -4.12
C GLY A 131 -12.62 4.27 -3.69
N PHE A 132 -13.11 3.88 -2.52
CA PHE A 132 -14.39 4.30 -1.96
C PHE A 132 -14.21 5.32 -0.84
N HIS A 133 -15.27 6.04 -0.50
CA HIS A 133 -15.37 6.74 0.80
C HIS A 133 -15.92 5.78 1.86
N PRO A 134 -15.69 6.01 3.17
CA PRO A 134 -16.29 5.22 4.23
C PRO A 134 -17.81 5.39 4.25
N HIS A 135 -18.55 4.38 3.75
CA HIS A 135 -20.01 4.36 3.78
C HIS A 135 -20.54 2.94 3.58
N VAL A 136 -21.86 2.80 3.72
CA VAL A 136 -22.59 1.55 3.48
C VAL A 136 -22.98 1.50 1.99
N VAL A 137 -22.54 0.47 1.29
CA VAL A 137 -22.87 0.26 -0.12
C VAL A 137 -24.11 -0.61 -0.24
N GLU A 138 -25.12 -0.09 -0.94
CA GLU A 138 -26.40 -0.76 -1.23
C GLU A 138 -26.69 -0.70 -2.74
N GLY A 139 -27.06 -1.83 -3.35
CA GLY A 139 -27.35 -1.92 -4.77
C GLY A 139 -26.08 -2.04 -5.62
N VAL A 140 -25.93 -1.20 -6.63
CA VAL A 140 -24.80 -1.27 -7.56
C VAL A 140 -24.01 0.03 -7.52
N GLU A 141 -22.78 -0.04 -7.06
CA GLU A 141 -21.91 1.12 -6.93
C GLU A 141 -20.54 0.86 -7.55
N GLU A 142 -19.93 1.92 -8.09
CA GLU A 142 -18.56 1.93 -8.59
C GLU A 142 -17.74 2.89 -7.74
N SER A 143 -16.47 2.54 -7.52
CA SER A 143 -15.55 3.30 -6.67
C SER A 143 -15.49 4.76 -7.12
N SER A 144 -15.49 5.70 -6.18
CA SER A 144 -15.39 7.14 -6.46
C SER A 144 -14.03 7.51 -7.06
N PHE A 145 -12.98 6.75 -6.71
CA PHE A 145 -11.61 6.95 -7.12
C PHE A 145 -11.02 5.68 -7.73
N VAL A 146 -9.86 5.84 -8.36
CA VAL A 146 -9.01 4.74 -8.81
C VAL A 146 -8.59 3.91 -7.60
N ALA A 147 -8.81 2.60 -7.68
CA ALA A 147 -8.35 1.65 -6.68
C ALA A 147 -6.85 1.42 -6.86
N ASP A 148 -6.09 1.61 -5.78
CA ASP A 148 -4.64 1.47 -5.76
C ASP A 148 -4.19 0.78 -4.46
N PRO A 149 -3.72 -0.49 -4.54
CA PRO A 149 -3.15 -1.20 -3.41
C PRO A 149 -1.94 -0.51 -2.78
N GLN A 150 -1.24 0.34 -3.53
CA GLN A 150 -0.05 1.07 -3.09
C GLN A 150 -0.37 2.42 -2.45
N ALA A 151 -1.63 2.87 -2.50
CA ALA A 151 -2.05 4.14 -1.88
C ALA A 151 -1.85 4.17 -0.35
N ALA A 152 -1.67 3.01 0.28
CA ALA A 152 -1.29 2.92 1.69
C ALA A 152 0.13 3.42 1.98
N PHE A 153 0.99 3.58 0.97
CA PHE A 153 2.38 3.99 1.15
C PHE A 153 2.56 5.47 0.82
N PRO A 154 3.09 6.28 1.77
CA PRO A 154 3.43 7.66 1.47
C PRO A 154 4.52 7.71 0.40
N ILE A 155 4.28 8.50 -0.65
CA ILE A 155 5.27 8.78 -1.69
C ILE A 155 6.46 9.49 -1.05
N LEU A 156 7.65 8.89 -1.15
CA LEU A 156 8.89 9.51 -0.70
C LEU A 156 9.35 10.57 -1.71
N TYR A 157 9.14 11.83 -1.38
CA TYR A 157 9.78 12.94 -2.10
C TYR A 157 11.18 13.18 -1.53
N SER A 158 12.22 12.76 -2.25
CA SER A 158 13.59 13.17 -1.95
C SER A 158 13.84 14.56 -2.54
N THR A 159 14.04 15.56 -1.69
CA THR A 159 14.50 16.88 -2.13
C THR A 159 15.98 17.03 -1.76
N CYS A 160 16.86 17.03 -2.76
CA CYS A 160 18.26 17.38 -2.54
C CYS A 160 18.34 18.90 -2.35
N LYS A 161 18.56 19.36 -1.12
CA LYS A 161 19.00 20.75 -0.88
C LYS A 161 20.49 20.83 -1.13
N CYS A 162 20.89 21.52 -2.21
CA CYS A 162 22.27 22.00 -2.35
C CYS A 162 22.55 23.04 -1.26
N PRO A 163 23.56 22.85 -0.40
CA PRO A 163 24.09 23.95 0.39
C PRO A 163 24.88 24.88 -0.55
N LEU A 164 24.41 26.11 -0.69
CA LEU A 164 25.17 27.23 -1.29
C LEU A 164 26.21 27.75 -0.31
#